data_AF-A0A9W7C179-F1
#
_entry.id   AF-A0A9W7C179-F1
#
_cell.length_a   1.000
_cell.length_b   1.000
_cell.length_c   1.000
_cell.angle_alpha   90.00
_cell.angle_beta   90.00
_cell.angle_gamma   90.00
#
_symmetry.space_group_name_H-M   'P 1'
#
loop_
_entity.id
_entity.type
_entity.pdbx_description
1 polymer ?
#
loop_
_entity_poly.entity_id
_entity_poly.type
_entity_poly.pdbx_seq_one_letter_code
_entity_poly.pdbx_strand_id
1 'polypeptide(L)'
;QQKEEEDVDLTVSTVDDKDVSSDEAQSNARKERMAQVTKVVFLLNITKVGDVACANASILVVVDIPEGITIIGDCSFLNCSSLKDIKFPKSLTSIGNVSFANCSSLEKVDLLHTFIQELGENAFQSCISLREMKVPDSLQTFGSYVFYECSKLVPSDIDVNDANAVVTHLRSVQ
;
A
#
# COMPACT_ATOMS: atom_id res chain seq x y z
N GLN A 1 -11.21 -32.42 -1.66
CA GLN A 1 -9.91 -31.83 -2.04
C GLN A 1 -9.81 -30.49 -1.35
N GLN A 2 -9.03 -30.42 -0.28
CA GLN A 2 -8.70 -29.16 0.38
C GLN A 2 -7.83 -28.38 -0.60
N LYS A 3 -8.28 -27.18 -0.97
CA LYS A 3 -7.49 -26.23 -1.75
C LYS A 3 -6.47 -25.68 -0.74
N GLU A 4 -5.21 -26.04 -0.91
CA GLU A 4 -4.13 -25.47 -0.10
C GLU A 4 -4.19 -23.94 -0.29
N GLU A 5 -4.45 -23.22 0.80
CA GLU A 5 -4.30 -21.77 0.85
C GLU A 5 -2.80 -21.50 0.72
N GLU A 6 -2.38 -21.03 -0.45
CA GLU A 6 -0.98 -20.69 -0.71
C GLU A 6 -0.68 -19.38 0.02
N ASP A 7 -0.28 -19.48 1.29
CA ASP A 7 0.21 -18.36 2.09
C ASP A 7 1.48 -17.79 1.39
N VAL A 8 1.45 -16.52 0.98
CA VAL A 8 2.66 -15.85 0.47
C VAL A 8 3.50 -15.43 1.67
N ASP A 9 4.64 -16.11 1.82
CA ASP A 9 5.73 -15.69 2.68
C ASP A 9 6.35 -14.41 2.11
N LEU A 10 6.12 -13.28 2.79
CA LEU A 10 6.86 -12.05 2.54
C LEU A 10 8.21 -12.11 3.29
N THR A 11 9.06 -13.08 2.97
CA THR A 11 10.50 -12.79 3.02
C THR A 11 10.72 -11.64 2.06
N VAL A 12 11.28 -10.55 2.56
CA VAL A 12 11.98 -9.55 1.75
C VAL A 12 12.64 -10.26 0.58
N SER A 13 12.27 -9.84 -0.64
CA SER A 13 12.68 -10.42 -1.92
C SER A 13 11.87 -11.65 -2.38
N THR A 14 11.01 -11.44 -3.38
CA THR A 14 11.07 -12.38 -4.50
C THR A 14 12.48 -12.24 -5.06
N VAL A 15 13.42 -13.07 -4.58
CA VAL A 15 14.85 -13.06 -4.93
C VAL A 15 15.56 -11.72 -4.72
N ASP A 16 16.75 -11.75 -4.11
CA ASP A 16 17.75 -10.73 -4.38
C ASP A 16 17.69 -10.44 -5.90
N ASP A 17 17.18 -9.27 -6.31
CA ASP A 17 17.16 -8.80 -7.72
C ASP A 17 18.60 -8.45 -8.18
N LYS A 18 19.56 -9.32 -7.83
CA LYS A 18 20.86 -9.46 -8.48
C LYS A 18 20.86 -10.55 -9.54
N ASP A 19 19.81 -11.37 -9.63
CA ASP A 19 19.56 -12.23 -10.79
C ASP A 19 18.40 -11.68 -11.62
N VAL A 20 18.61 -10.50 -12.23
CA VAL A 20 17.90 -10.14 -13.46
C VAL A 20 18.45 -11.03 -14.59
N SER A 21 18.11 -12.32 -14.57
CA SER A 21 18.04 -13.10 -15.80
C SER A 21 16.66 -12.88 -16.39
N SER A 22 16.66 -12.40 -17.62
CA SER A 22 15.52 -12.02 -18.45
C SER A 22 14.64 -13.21 -18.86
N ASP A 23 14.17 -14.03 -17.91
CA ASP A 23 13.34 -15.19 -18.18
C ASP A 23 11.86 -14.83 -18.06
N GLU A 24 11.21 -14.56 -19.20
CA GLU A 24 9.76 -14.30 -19.31
C GLU A 24 8.91 -15.34 -18.56
N ALA A 25 9.38 -16.58 -18.49
CA ALA A 25 8.74 -17.66 -17.75
C ALA A 25 8.66 -17.41 -16.24
N GLN A 26 9.70 -16.84 -15.61
CA GLN A 26 9.69 -16.51 -14.18
C GLN A 26 8.73 -15.34 -13.89
N SER A 27 8.70 -14.35 -14.78
CA SER A 27 7.74 -13.24 -14.70
C SER A 27 6.30 -13.72 -14.81
N ASN A 28 6.01 -14.65 -15.73
CA ASN A 28 4.68 -15.23 -15.89
C ASN A 28 4.28 -16.09 -14.69
N ALA A 29 5.20 -16.93 -14.18
CA ALA A 29 4.96 -17.72 -12.98
C ALA A 29 4.64 -16.83 -11.75
N ARG A 30 5.34 -15.70 -11.58
CA ARG A 30 5.01 -14.73 -10.53
C ARG A 30 3.61 -14.13 -10.72
N LYS A 31 3.26 -13.73 -11.94
CA LYS A 31 1.94 -13.15 -12.24
C LYS A 31 0.82 -14.14 -11.92
N GLU A 32 0.98 -15.40 -12.34
CA GLU A 32 0.03 -16.47 -12.05
C GLU A 32 -0.11 -16.66 -10.54
N ARG A 33 1.00 -16.82 -9.82
CA ARG A 33 0.99 -16.93 -8.35
C ARG A 33 0.29 -15.75 -7.69
N MET A 34 0.59 -14.52 -8.11
CA MET A 34 0.02 -13.34 -7.49
C MET A 34 -1.50 -13.22 -7.71
N ALA A 35 -2.01 -13.73 -8.84
CA ALA A 35 -3.44 -13.75 -9.14
C ALA A 35 -4.26 -14.64 -8.18
N GLN A 36 -3.64 -15.53 -7.41
CA GLN A 36 -4.31 -16.37 -6.41
C GLN A 36 -4.08 -15.97 -4.95
N VAL A 37 -3.35 -14.88 -4.67
CA VAL A 37 -3.02 -14.45 -3.31
C VAL A 37 -4.22 -13.83 -2.63
N THR A 38 -4.67 -14.47 -1.54
CA THR A 38 -5.81 -14.00 -0.74
C THR A 38 -5.42 -13.54 0.66
N LYS A 39 -4.21 -13.90 1.09
CA LYS A 39 -3.68 -13.62 2.43
C LYS A 39 -2.18 -13.38 2.36
N VAL A 40 -1.72 -12.46 3.19
CA VAL A 40 -0.32 -12.09 3.32
C VAL A 40 0.17 -12.52 4.70
N VAL A 41 1.33 -13.18 4.75
CA VAL A 41 1.98 -13.58 6.01
C VAL A 41 3.31 -12.83 6.15
N PHE A 42 3.50 -12.23 7.32
CA PHE A 42 4.70 -11.48 7.68
C PHE A 42 5.56 -12.31 8.63
N LEU A 43 6.85 -12.42 8.35
CA LEU A 43 7.80 -13.10 9.22
C LEU A 43 8.22 -12.23 10.40
N LEU A 44 8.84 -12.84 11.40
CA LEU A 44 9.38 -12.09 12.54
C LEU A 44 10.59 -11.25 12.09
N ASN A 45 10.72 -10.06 12.69
CA ASN A 45 11.84 -9.13 12.54
C ASN A 45 11.99 -8.41 11.18
N ILE A 46 11.01 -8.50 10.29
CA ILE A 46 11.00 -7.62 9.12
C ILE A 46 10.56 -6.21 9.51
N THR A 47 11.23 -5.21 8.95
CA THR A 47 10.95 -3.78 9.20
C THR A 47 10.41 -3.06 7.97
N LYS A 48 10.41 -3.71 6.80
CA LYS A 48 9.95 -3.14 5.54
C LYS A 48 9.11 -4.15 4.77
N VAL A 49 7.99 -3.70 4.20
CA VAL A 49 7.34 -4.39 3.07
C VAL A 49 8.15 -4.05 1.82
N GLY A 50 8.71 -5.08 1.18
CA GLY A 50 9.57 -4.92 0.00
C GLY A 50 8.84 -4.32 -1.19
N ASP A 51 9.59 -3.71 -2.10
CA ASP A 51 9.03 -3.13 -3.31
C ASP A 51 8.35 -4.25 -4.14
N VAL A 52 7.21 -3.96 -4.74
CA VAL A 52 6.43 -4.90 -5.58
C VAL A 52 5.97 -6.18 -4.82
N ALA A 53 6.06 -6.22 -3.48
CA ALA A 53 5.83 -7.42 -2.66
C ALA A 53 4.52 -8.16 -2.99
N CYS A 54 3.42 -7.42 -3.12
CA CYS A 54 2.07 -7.91 -3.41
C CYS A 54 1.49 -7.27 -4.69
N ALA A 55 2.31 -6.71 -5.57
CA ALA A 55 1.81 -6.06 -6.78
C ALA A 55 1.05 -7.03 -7.68
N ASN A 56 -0.18 -6.68 -8.05
CA ASN A 56 -1.15 -7.44 -8.83
C ASN A 56 -1.84 -8.58 -8.06
N ALA A 57 -1.82 -8.56 -6.73
CA ALA A 57 -2.65 -9.45 -5.91
C ALA A 57 -4.14 -9.04 -5.99
N SER A 58 -4.73 -9.19 -7.17
CA SER A 58 -6.02 -8.58 -7.53
C SER A 58 -7.20 -9.12 -6.75
N ILE A 59 -7.05 -10.28 -6.09
CA ILE A 59 -8.09 -10.90 -5.25
C ILE A 59 -7.81 -10.74 -3.74
N LEU A 60 -6.69 -10.12 -3.35
CA LEU A 60 -6.38 -9.82 -1.94
C LEU A 60 -7.38 -8.81 -1.40
N VAL A 61 -8.06 -9.14 -0.30
CA VAL A 61 -9.17 -8.32 0.23
C VAL A 61 -8.78 -7.50 1.44
N VAL A 62 -7.92 -8.05 2.31
CA VAL A 62 -7.52 -7.43 3.57
C VAL A 62 -6.03 -7.66 3.78
N VAL A 63 -5.34 -6.65 4.32
CA VAL A 63 -3.96 -6.76 4.77
C VAL A 63 -3.84 -6.23 6.21
N ASP A 64 -3.23 -7.02 7.08
CA ASP A 64 -2.90 -6.62 8.45
C ASP A 64 -1.37 -6.49 8.55
N ILE A 65 -0.86 -5.26 8.49
CA ILE A 65 0.58 -5.00 8.51
C ILE A 65 1.03 -4.95 9.98
N PRO A 66 1.93 -5.85 10.41
CA PRO A 66 2.26 -6.00 11.83
C PRO A 66 3.13 -4.86 12.36
N GLU A 67 3.10 -4.67 13.68
CA GLU A 67 4.01 -3.78 14.39
C GLU A 67 5.48 -4.14 14.11
N GLY A 68 6.34 -3.13 14.03
CA GLY A 68 7.74 -3.25 13.67
C GLY A 68 8.03 -2.94 12.19
N ILE A 69 7.03 -3.00 11.32
CA ILE A 69 7.13 -2.46 9.96
C ILE A 69 7.15 -0.93 10.03
N THR A 70 8.21 -0.34 9.48
CA THR A 70 8.40 1.11 9.39
C THR A 70 8.23 1.64 7.97
N ILE A 71 8.37 0.79 6.95
CA ILE A 71 8.33 1.22 5.54
C ILE A 71 7.44 0.28 4.72
N ILE A 72 6.60 0.85 3.87
CA ILE A 72 5.96 0.16 2.75
C ILE A 72 6.65 0.61 1.47
N GLY A 73 7.28 -0.32 0.76
CA GLY A 73 8.09 -0.04 -0.42
C GLY A 73 7.30 0.33 -1.67
N ASP A 74 8.01 0.74 -2.71
CA ASP A 74 7.43 1.20 -3.96
C ASP A 74 6.61 0.08 -4.62
N CYS A 75 5.44 0.44 -5.15
CA CYS A 75 4.51 -0.49 -5.81
C CYS A 75 4.09 -1.71 -4.96
N SER A 76 4.29 -1.71 -3.64
CA SER A 76 4.10 -2.90 -2.79
C SER A 76 2.74 -3.58 -2.96
N PHE A 77 1.67 -2.82 -3.14
CA PHE A 77 0.29 -3.29 -3.31
C PHE A 77 -0.35 -2.73 -4.60
N LEU A 78 0.46 -2.37 -5.60
CA LEU A 78 -0.02 -1.91 -6.90
C LEU A 78 -1.04 -2.89 -7.49
N ASN A 79 -2.17 -2.40 -8.01
CA ASN A 79 -3.22 -3.21 -8.66
C ASN A 79 -3.84 -4.30 -7.75
N CYS A 80 -3.81 -4.16 -6.42
CA CYS A 80 -4.62 -4.98 -5.52
C CYS A 80 -6.09 -4.53 -5.56
N SER A 81 -6.75 -4.72 -6.70
CA SER A 81 -8.06 -4.11 -6.99
C SER A 81 -9.20 -4.55 -6.08
N SER A 82 -9.11 -5.72 -5.44
CA SER A 82 -10.07 -6.19 -4.43
C SER A 82 -9.74 -5.78 -3.00
N LEU A 83 -8.61 -5.09 -2.76
CA LEU A 83 -8.18 -4.69 -1.43
C LEU A 83 -9.14 -3.65 -0.87
N LYS A 84 -9.84 -3.99 0.21
CA LYS A 84 -10.88 -3.17 0.84
C LYS A 84 -10.44 -2.55 2.15
N ASP A 85 -9.58 -3.25 2.89
CA ASP A 85 -9.17 -2.87 4.23
C ASP A 85 -7.67 -3.13 4.44
N ILE A 86 -7.02 -2.19 5.09
CA ILE A 86 -5.60 -2.26 5.43
C ILE A 86 -5.43 -1.73 6.85
N LYS A 87 -4.82 -2.52 7.71
CA LYS A 87 -4.37 -2.06 9.02
C LYS A 87 -2.91 -1.70 8.96
N PHE A 88 -2.59 -0.48 9.38
CA PHE A 88 -1.23 0.02 9.46
C PHE A 88 -0.73 -0.01 10.91
N PRO A 89 0.56 -0.36 11.13
CA PRO A 89 1.14 -0.36 12.46
C PRO A 89 1.51 1.05 12.90
N LYS A 90 1.60 1.25 14.21
CA LYS A 90 2.03 2.55 14.78
C LYS A 90 3.43 2.94 14.34
N SER A 91 4.29 1.94 14.12
CA SER A 91 5.68 2.14 13.69
C SER A 91 5.86 2.62 12.25
N LEU A 92 4.80 2.66 11.42
CA LEU A 92 4.91 3.04 10.02
C LEU A 92 5.34 4.51 9.88
N THR A 93 6.42 4.74 9.14
CA THR A 93 7.00 6.08 8.88
C THR A 93 6.92 6.51 7.42
N SER A 94 6.82 5.59 6.46
CA SER A 94 6.78 5.94 5.03
C SER A 94 5.98 4.94 4.19
N ILE A 95 5.25 5.46 3.20
CA ILE A 95 4.63 4.71 2.10
C ILE A 95 5.27 5.16 0.79
N GLY A 96 5.84 4.22 0.05
CA GLY A 96 6.55 4.48 -1.19
C GLY A 96 5.66 4.87 -2.38
N ASN A 97 6.30 5.13 -3.51
CA ASN A 97 5.64 5.56 -4.74
C ASN A 97 4.72 4.46 -5.27
N VAL A 98 3.54 4.85 -5.75
CA VAL A 98 2.59 3.95 -6.44
C VAL A 98 2.15 2.75 -5.55
N SER A 99 2.43 2.79 -4.23
CA SER A 99 2.30 1.62 -3.34
C SER A 99 0.91 1.01 -3.31
N PHE A 100 -0.14 1.82 -3.36
CA PHE A 100 -1.53 1.40 -3.36
C PHE A 100 -2.28 1.86 -4.61
N ALA A 101 -1.56 2.23 -5.68
CA ALA A 101 -2.22 2.68 -6.90
C ALA A 101 -3.10 1.55 -7.48
N ASN A 102 -4.26 1.93 -8.01
CA ASN A 102 -5.31 1.04 -8.53
C ASN A 102 -5.89 0.04 -7.51
N CYS A 103 -5.78 0.30 -6.20
CA CYS A 103 -6.58 -0.40 -5.19
C CYS A 103 -8.04 0.08 -5.23
N SER A 104 -8.75 -0.24 -6.31
CA SER A 104 -10.04 0.36 -6.67
C SER A 104 -11.19 0.05 -5.71
N SER A 105 -11.06 -1.00 -4.88
CA SER A 105 -12.01 -1.33 -3.80
C SER A 105 -11.65 -0.73 -2.45
N LEU A 106 -10.52 -0.04 -2.31
CA LEU A 106 -10.09 0.53 -1.05
C LEU A 106 -10.97 1.72 -0.72
N GLU A 107 -11.71 1.62 0.39
CA GLU A 107 -12.75 2.58 0.75
C GLU A 107 -12.29 3.61 1.76
N LYS A 108 -11.42 3.21 2.67
CA LYS A 108 -10.94 4.02 3.79
C LYS A 108 -9.47 3.74 4.02
N VAL A 109 -8.71 4.78 4.35
CA VAL A 109 -7.32 4.68 4.79
C VAL A 109 -7.20 5.44 6.09
N ASP A 110 -6.84 4.73 7.16
CA ASP A 110 -6.66 5.32 8.49
C ASP A 110 -5.18 5.26 8.90
N LEU A 111 -4.48 6.39 8.74
CA LEU A 111 -3.10 6.55 9.17
C LEU A 111 -3.00 7.31 10.51
N LEU A 112 -4.11 7.65 11.15
CA LEU A 112 -4.14 8.57 12.30
C LEU A 112 -3.29 8.10 13.48
N HIS A 113 -3.12 6.78 13.62
CA HIS A 113 -2.35 6.16 14.70
C HIS A 113 -0.94 5.72 14.27
N THR A 114 -0.52 6.06 13.05
CA THR A 114 0.84 5.81 12.55
C THR A 114 1.76 6.99 12.90
N PHE A 115 3.06 6.82 12.64
CA PHE A 115 4.04 7.90 12.68
C PHE A 115 4.49 8.31 11.28
N ILE A 116 3.58 8.26 10.29
CA ILE A 116 3.94 8.47 8.90
C ILE A 116 4.46 9.90 8.68
N GLN A 117 5.58 10.01 7.99
CA GLN A 117 6.27 11.25 7.67
C GLN A 117 6.20 11.57 6.18
N GLU A 118 6.08 10.55 5.34
CA GLU A 118 6.13 10.66 3.89
C GLU A 118 5.09 9.77 3.20
N LEU A 119 4.41 10.35 2.20
CA LEU A 119 3.61 9.63 1.21
C LEU A 119 4.25 9.80 -0.17
N GLY A 120 4.57 8.71 -0.85
CA GLY A 120 5.18 8.74 -2.18
C GLY A 120 4.29 9.30 -3.28
N GLU A 121 4.88 9.58 -4.44
CA GLU A 121 4.18 9.97 -5.65
C GLU A 121 3.17 8.89 -6.05
N ASN A 122 1.95 9.30 -6.42
CA ASN A 122 0.85 8.40 -6.81
C ASN A 122 0.51 7.31 -5.78
N ALA A 123 0.87 7.47 -4.49
CA ALA A 123 0.73 6.40 -3.50
C ALA A 123 -0.67 5.77 -3.44
N PHE A 124 -1.73 6.56 -3.66
CA PHE A 124 -3.12 6.11 -3.70
C PHE A 124 -3.82 6.43 -5.03
N GLN A 125 -3.06 6.60 -6.12
CA GLN A 125 -3.63 6.91 -7.43
C GLN A 125 -4.74 5.90 -7.82
N SER A 126 -5.83 6.42 -8.41
CA SER A 126 -6.94 5.64 -8.95
C SER A 126 -7.58 4.68 -7.93
N CYS A 127 -7.50 5.00 -6.63
CA CYS A 127 -8.32 4.38 -5.58
C CYS A 127 -9.75 4.93 -5.66
N ILE A 128 -10.48 4.58 -6.71
CA ILE A 128 -11.78 5.17 -7.08
C ILE A 128 -12.89 4.98 -6.03
N SER A 129 -12.72 4.08 -5.06
CA SER A 129 -13.68 3.88 -3.96
C SER A 129 -13.30 4.60 -2.67
N LEU A 130 -12.10 5.18 -2.61
CA LEU A 130 -11.58 5.86 -1.43
C LEU A 130 -12.47 7.08 -1.15
N ARG A 131 -12.99 7.16 0.06
CA ARG A 131 -13.92 8.21 0.51
C ARG A 131 -13.64 8.71 1.92
N GLU A 132 -12.59 8.20 2.56
CA GLU A 132 -12.18 8.59 3.90
C GLU A 132 -10.67 8.38 4.00
N MET A 133 -9.95 9.44 4.34
CA MET A 133 -8.50 9.42 4.52
C MET A 133 -8.19 10.11 5.84
N LYS A 134 -7.61 9.39 6.80
CA LYS A 134 -7.12 10.01 8.04
C LYS A 134 -5.61 10.06 8.03
N VAL A 135 -5.05 11.21 8.34
CA VAL A 135 -3.60 11.45 8.32
C VAL A 135 -3.16 11.97 9.69
N PRO A 136 -2.02 11.52 10.24
CA PRO A 136 -1.51 12.04 11.50
C PRO A 136 -0.82 13.39 11.31
N ASP A 137 -0.60 14.10 12.41
CA ASP A 137 0.15 15.37 12.40
C ASP A 137 1.64 15.20 12.09
N SER A 138 2.17 13.98 12.15
CA SER A 138 3.56 13.65 11.84
C SER A 138 3.90 13.75 10.35
N LEU A 139 2.92 13.86 9.44
CA LEU A 139 3.17 13.95 8.00
C LEU A 139 3.94 15.24 7.67
N GLN A 140 5.09 15.08 7.02
CA GLN A 140 5.99 16.18 6.66
C GLN A 140 6.00 16.46 5.17
N THR A 141 5.97 15.42 4.35
CA THR A 141 6.06 15.51 2.89
C THR A 141 5.09 14.56 2.22
N PHE A 142 4.72 14.90 0.99
CA PHE A 142 3.97 14.01 0.12
C PHE A 142 4.35 14.27 -1.34
N GLY A 143 4.30 13.22 -2.16
CA GLY A 143 4.62 13.29 -3.58
C GLY A 143 3.52 13.92 -4.41
N SER A 144 3.77 14.08 -5.71
CA SER A 144 2.75 14.54 -6.63
C SER A 144 1.61 13.52 -6.76
N TYR A 145 0.41 13.99 -7.08
CA TYR A 145 -0.69 13.12 -7.55
C TYR A 145 -1.05 11.95 -6.61
N VAL A 146 -0.83 12.10 -5.30
CA VAL A 146 -1.07 11.06 -4.27
C VAL A 146 -2.46 10.44 -4.40
N PHE A 147 -3.46 11.29 -4.68
CA PHE A 147 -4.86 10.89 -4.81
C PHE A 147 -5.42 11.11 -6.22
N TYR A 148 -4.55 11.23 -7.24
CA TYR A 148 -5.00 11.40 -8.63
C TYR A 148 -6.01 10.31 -9.02
N GLU A 149 -7.13 10.69 -9.64
CA GLU A 149 -8.26 9.79 -9.97
C GLU A 149 -8.98 9.12 -8.78
N CYS A 150 -8.81 9.59 -7.54
CA CYS A 150 -9.65 9.18 -6.40
C CYS A 150 -11.03 9.87 -6.47
N SER A 151 -11.85 9.49 -7.45
CA SER A 151 -13.10 10.17 -7.81
C SER A 151 -14.17 10.29 -6.71
N LYS A 152 -14.08 9.52 -5.62
CA LYS A 152 -15.01 9.60 -4.47
C LYS A 152 -14.46 10.34 -3.26
N LEU A 153 -13.15 10.61 -3.22
CA LEU A 153 -12.52 11.32 -2.13
C LEU A 153 -12.64 12.83 -2.41
N VAL A 154 -13.27 13.58 -1.53
CA VAL A 154 -13.28 15.05 -1.61
C VAL A 154 -12.40 15.65 -0.52
N PRO A 155 -11.97 16.92 -0.62
CA PRO A 155 -11.08 17.53 0.37
C PRO A 155 -11.58 17.47 1.83
N SER A 156 -12.90 17.45 2.06
CA SER A 156 -13.49 17.31 3.40
C SER A 156 -13.37 15.92 4.01
N ASP A 157 -13.10 14.90 3.19
CA ASP A 157 -12.97 13.51 3.64
C ASP A 157 -11.55 13.19 4.13
N ILE A 158 -10.61 14.12 3.95
CA ILE A 158 -9.23 14.02 4.43
C ILE A 158 -9.19 14.63 5.84
N ASP A 159 -9.35 13.80 6.87
CA ASP A 159 -9.39 14.18 8.28
C ASP A 159 -7.98 14.24 8.89
N VAL A 160 -7.70 15.34 9.60
CA VAL A 160 -6.45 15.59 10.31
C VAL A 160 -6.68 16.50 11.52
N ASN A 161 -5.69 16.55 12.42
CA ASN A 161 -5.58 17.68 13.34
C ASN A 161 -5.41 18.98 12.53
N ASP A 162 -6.33 19.92 12.70
CA ASP A 162 -6.48 21.20 11.94
C ASP A 162 -5.27 22.16 12.02
N ALA A 163 -4.11 21.73 12.52
CA ALA A 163 -2.93 22.56 12.76
C ALA A 163 -1.72 22.28 11.83
N ASN A 164 -1.76 21.30 10.91
CA ASN A 164 -0.61 20.98 10.06
C ASN A 164 -0.73 21.58 8.63
N ALA A 165 0.15 22.51 8.29
CA ALA A 165 0.21 23.17 6.97
C ALA A 165 0.43 22.19 5.80
N VAL A 166 1.14 21.08 6.03
CA VAL A 166 1.33 20.00 5.04
C VAL A 166 -0.01 19.42 4.64
N VAL A 167 -0.94 19.27 5.59
CA VAL A 167 -2.25 18.71 5.29
C VAL A 167 -3.13 19.69 4.54
N THR A 168 -3.10 20.98 4.91
CA THR A 168 -3.82 21.99 4.14
C THR A 168 -3.40 21.94 2.67
N HIS A 169 -2.11 21.72 2.40
CA HIS A 169 -1.63 21.49 1.03
C HIS A 169 -2.12 20.15 0.46
N LEU A 170 -2.07 19.06 1.22
CA LEU A 170 -2.57 17.74 0.79
C LEU A 170 -4.06 17.77 0.40
N ARG A 171 -4.91 18.47 1.16
CA ARG A 171 -6.32 18.68 0.83
C ARG A 171 -6.52 19.47 -0.47
N SER A 172 -5.60 20.39 -0.79
CA SER A 172 -5.70 21.24 -1.98
C SER A 172 -5.31 20.54 -3.28
N VAL A 173 -4.60 19.41 -3.19
CA VAL A 173 -4.15 18.65 -4.37
C VAL A 173 -5.07 17.47 -4.72
N GLN A 174 -6.17 17.31 -3.98
CA GLN A 174 -7.26 16.37 -4.28
C GLN A 174 -8.35 17.06 -5.08
#